data_AF-A0A2V3J7T8-F1
#
_entry.id   AF-A0A2V3J7T8-F1
#
_cell.length_a   1.000
_cell.length_b   1.000
_cell.length_c   1.000
_cell.angle_alpha   90.00
_cell.angle_beta   90.00
_cell.angle_gamma   90.00
#
_symmetry.space_group_name_H-M   'P 1'
#
loop_
_entity.id
_entity.type
_entity.pdbx_description
1 polymer ?
#
loop_
_entity_poly.entity_id
_entity_poly.type
_entity_poly.pdbx_seq_one_letter_code
_entity_poly.pdbx_strand_id
1 'polypeptide(L)'
;MEEICLKAGKDCFAYIDNRRDAKGKYGYDFWGIIKNQFENEEQFVKWIKNKVSEKLLYSKSEQFPDFLFKTRKYAGKLICGSLLELKDSKGGSVASFNSTLPTKYKNLEEIDVINGKNLVSRIASIIDGDLSPENGYRNFERRCFYLVRTHAGKDDKVKVSVVDGSFFETVPKDHLIYQMFLNILRTHLEKREIKISSDTLNQIEKALSYVTDQTIIAASQIIEKASVRPRLRIMAEVHSEGNPHSSFYPEISERSINLIIEASSYEEKFAKVISQKIPEIDIFTIHHKRNGEHVVFQYKF
;
A
#
# COMPACT_ATOMS: atom_id res chain seq x y z
N MET A 1 15.42 2.54 -3.26
CA MET A 1 14.06 2.16 -3.72
C MET A 1 13.27 3.39 -4.16
N GLU A 2 13.21 4.47 -3.38
CA GLU A 2 12.56 5.73 -3.82
C GLU A 2 13.04 6.19 -5.20
N GLU A 3 14.36 6.24 -5.42
CA GLU A 3 14.95 6.62 -6.71
C GLU A 3 14.46 5.75 -7.89
N ILE A 4 14.31 4.44 -7.67
CA ILE A 4 13.78 3.51 -8.68
C ILE A 4 12.36 3.94 -9.05
N CYS A 5 11.53 4.23 -8.05
CA CYS A 5 10.14 4.67 -8.27
C CYS A 5 10.10 6.01 -9.00
N LEU A 6 10.88 7.00 -8.57
CA LEU A 6 10.91 8.34 -9.18
C LEU A 6 11.36 8.29 -10.64
N LYS A 7 12.42 7.53 -10.95
CA LYS A 7 12.91 7.36 -12.33
C LYS A 7 11.92 6.60 -13.22
N ALA A 8 11.28 5.57 -12.69
CA ALA A 8 10.33 4.74 -13.44
C ALA A 8 8.97 5.43 -13.64
N GLY A 9 8.45 6.08 -12.60
CA GLY A 9 7.11 6.69 -12.60
C GLY A 9 7.04 8.00 -13.37
N LYS A 10 8.16 8.73 -13.52
CA LYS A 10 8.21 10.04 -14.20
C LYS A 10 7.05 10.92 -13.75
N ASP A 11 6.24 11.43 -14.66
CA ASP A 11 5.14 12.36 -14.43
C ASP A 11 3.81 11.70 -14.04
N CYS A 12 3.82 10.42 -13.66
CA CYS A 12 2.61 9.63 -13.42
C CYS A 12 2.13 9.63 -11.96
N PHE A 13 2.78 10.35 -11.05
CA PHE A 13 2.38 10.39 -9.64
C PHE A 13 1.30 11.45 -9.38
N ALA A 14 0.28 11.09 -8.61
CA ALA A 14 -0.68 11.99 -7.99
C ALA A 14 -0.31 12.34 -6.54
N TYR A 15 0.56 11.54 -5.91
CA TYR A 15 1.15 11.87 -4.61
C TYR A 15 2.46 11.09 -4.39
N ILE A 16 3.35 11.70 -3.61
CA ILE A 16 4.63 11.14 -3.15
C ILE A 16 4.75 11.52 -1.67
N ASP A 17 5.06 10.60 -0.75
CA ASP A 17 5.18 10.94 0.67
C ASP A 17 6.39 11.85 0.93
N ASN A 18 7.56 11.44 0.46
CA ASN A 18 8.84 12.12 0.66
C ASN A 18 9.16 13.12 -0.45
N ARG A 19 8.29 14.14 -0.63
CA ARG A 19 8.47 15.20 -1.65
C ARG A 19 9.74 16.03 -1.41
N ARG A 20 10.18 16.13 -0.16
CA ARG A 20 11.43 16.80 0.22
C ARG A 20 12.63 16.15 -0.47
N ASP A 21 12.81 14.85 -0.26
CA ASP A 21 13.98 14.15 -0.80
C ASP A 21 13.81 13.90 -2.31
N ALA A 22 12.58 13.71 -2.80
CA ALA A 22 12.27 13.70 -4.24
C ALA A 22 12.90 14.91 -4.95
N LYS A 23 12.64 16.13 -4.46
CA LYS A 23 13.23 17.35 -5.04
C LYS A 23 14.70 17.52 -4.70
N GLY A 24 15.06 17.46 -3.42
CA GLY A 24 16.39 17.84 -2.94
C GLY A 24 17.48 16.82 -3.26
N LYS A 25 17.17 15.53 -3.17
CA LYS A 25 18.15 14.44 -3.34
C LYS A 25 18.13 13.84 -4.74
N TYR A 26 16.94 13.72 -5.34
CA TYR A 26 16.78 13.04 -6.63
C TYR A 26 16.45 13.97 -7.80
N GLY A 27 16.37 15.29 -7.57
CA GLY A 27 16.10 16.28 -8.61
C GLY A 27 14.70 16.19 -9.23
N TYR A 28 13.77 15.49 -8.58
CA TYR A 28 12.41 15.28 -9.04
C TYR A 28 11.46 16.32 -8.42
N ASP A 29 11.03 17.33 -9.19
CA ASP A 29 10.03 18.29 -8.73
C ASP A 29 8.61 17.76 -8.98
N PHE A 30 8.01 17.17 -7.94
CA PHE A 30 6.63 16.67 -7.97
C PHE A 30 5.61 17.71 -8.46
N TRP A 31 5.83 18.99 -8.15
CA TRP A 31 4.92 20.05 -8.57
C TRP A 31 5.22 20.60 -9.96
N GLY A 32 6.27 20.14 -10.64
CA GLY A 32 6.76 20.69 -11.90
C GLY A 32 5.68 20.76 -12.99
N ILE A 33 4.87 19.70 -13.13
CA ILE A 33 3.80 19.66 -14.14
C ILE A 33 2.75 20.77 -13.89
N ILE A 34 2.39 20.98 -12.63
CA ILE A 34 1.43 22.03 -12.26
C ILE A 34 2.07 23.41 -12.39
N LYS A 35 3.33 23.57 -11.97
CA LYS A 35 4.07 24.84 -12.09
C LYS A 35 4.10 25.35 -13.52
N ASN A 36 4.25 24.47 -14.50
CA ASN A 36 4.27 24.81 -15.92
C ASN A 36 2.95 25.38 -16.45
N GLN A 37 1.86 25.33 -15.67
CA GLN A 37 0.57 25.95 -16.01
C GLN A 37 0.47 27.41 -15.57
N PHE A 38 1.47 27.93 -14.85
CA PHE A 38 1.53 29.31 -14.36
C PHE A 38 2.62 30.08 -15.10
N GLU A 39 2.44 31.39 -15.26
CA GLU A 39 3.42 32.25 -15.94
C GLU A 39 4.74 32.36 -15.16
N ASN A 40 4.68 32.25 -13.84
CA ASN A 40 5.84 32.33 -12.96
C ASN A 40 5.60 31.58 -11.64
N GLU A 41 6.70 31.34 -10.90
CA GLU A 41 6.65 30.61 -9.63
C GLU A 41 5.86 31.35 -8.54
N GLU A 42 5.81 32.68 -8.56
CA GLU A 42 5.05 33.46 -7.58
C GLU A 42 3.54 33.21 -7.70
N GLN A 43 3.00 33.18 -8.91
CA GLN A 43 1.60 32.85 -9.16
C GLN A 43 1.28 31.42 -8.70
N PHE A 44 2.14 30.45 -9.02
CA PHE A 44 1.98 29.08 -8.54
C PHE A 44 1.96 29.02 -7.01
N VAL A 45 2.94 29.66 -6.36
CA VAL A 45 3.06 29.67 -4.89
C VAL A 45 1.82 30.30 -4.25
N LYS A 46 1.32 31.42 -4.80
CA LYS A 46 0.10 32.08 -4.33
C LYS A 46 -1.13 31.17 -4.47
N TRP A 47 -1.23 30.44 -5.59
CA TRP A 47 -2.33 29.51 -5.84
C TRP A 47 -2.28 28.27 -4.93
N ILE A 48 -1.12 27.62 -4.81
CA ILE A 48 -0.99 26.37 -4.06
C ILE A 48 -1.09 26.60 -2.55
N LYS A 49 -0.64 27.75 -2.03
CA LYS A 49 -0.74 28.10 -0.59
C LYS A 49 -2.17 28.07 -0.06
N ASN A 50 -3.15 28.36 -0.91
CA ASN A 50 -4.57 28.29 -0.57
C ASN A 50 -5.12 26.85 -0.50
N LYS A 51 -4.36 25.87 -1.01
CA LYS A 51 -4.77 24.46 -1.12
C LYS A 51 -3.95 23.55 -0.20
N VAL A 52 -2.65 23.82 -0.09
CA VAL A 52 -1.68 23.09 0.73
C VAL A 52 -0.74 24.11 1.36
N SER A 53 -0.50 23.99 2.67
CA SER A 53 0.43 24.91 3.34
C SER A 53 1.84 24.77 2.78
N GLU A 54 2.57 25.88 2.73
CA GLU A 54 3.93 25.94 2.18
C GLU A 54 4.88 24.92 2.81
N LYS A 55 4.76 24.71 4.12
CA LYS A 55 5.53 23.70 4.88
C LYS A 55 5.32 22.26 4.40
N LEU A 56 4.20 21.97 3.72
CA LEU A 56 3.84 20.63 3.24
C LEU A 56 4.16 20.42 1.75
N LEU A 57 4.54 21.46 1.00
CA LEU A 57 4.83 21.34 -0.43
C LEU A 57 6.01 20.39 -0.69
N TYR A 58 7.10 20.57 0.03
CA TYR A 58 8.31 19.76 -0.04
C TYR A 58 8.65 19.18 1.34
N SER A 59 7.69 18.46 1.93
CA SER A 59 7.86 17.74 3.19
C SER A 59 8.04 16.24 2.96
N LYS A 60 8.47 15.54 4.01
CA LYS A 60 8.18 14.11 4.21
C LYS A 60 6.98 14.02 5.15
N SER A 61 5.86 13.45 4.70
CA SER A 61 4.62 13.43 5.48
C SER A 61 4.50 12.23 6.42
N GLU A 62 5.28 11.16 6.20
CA GLU A 62 5.19 9.91 6.94
C GLU A 62 3.78 9.30 6.89
N GLN A 63 3.13 9.44 5.72
CA GLN A 63 1.78 8.94 5.46
C GLN A 63 1.80 7.81 4.45
N PHE A 64 0.84 6.90 4.60
CA PHE A 64 0.59 5.85 3.60
C PHE A 64 -0.23 6.43 2.42
N PRO A 65 0.05 6.06 1.16
CA PRO A 65 1.19 5.26 0.69
C PRO A 65 2.45 6.11 0.46
N ASP A 66 3.61 5.48 0.27
CA ASP A 66 4.81 6.20 -0.21
C ASP A 66 4.59 6.89 -1.57
N PHE A 67 3.85 6.23 -2.48
CA PHE A 67 3.49 6.78 -3.79
C PHE A 67 2.05 6.43 -4.16
N LEU A 68 1.39 7.36 -4.84
CA LEU A 68 0.09 7.15 -5.49
C LEU A 68 0.20 7.63 -6.94
N PHE A 69 -0.21 6.78 -7.87
CA PHE A 69 -0.25 7.09 -9.29
C PHE A 69 -1.51 7.89 -9.65
N LYS A 70 -1.46 8.62 -10.77
CA LYS A 70 -2.59 9.40 -11.28
C LYS A 70 -3.76 8.51 -11.66
N THR A 71 -4.95 8.96 -11.31
CA THR A 71 -6.20 8.38 -11.84
C THR A 71 -6.38 8.83 -13.29
N ARG A 72 -6.98 7.98 -14.12
CA ARG A 72 -7.33 8.32 -15.50
C ARG A 72 -8.77 7.92 -15.78
N LYS A 73 -9.35 8.46 -16.85
CA LYS A 73 -10.66 8.08 -17.33
C LYS A 73 -10.54 7.38 -18.67
N TYR A 74 -11.15 6.21 -18.80
CA TYR A 74 -11.23 5.46 -20.04
C TYR A 74 -12.61 4.85 -20.19
N ALA A 75 -13.25 5.07 -21.35
CA ALA A 75 -14.62 4.62 -21.64
C ALA A 75 -15.62 5.00 -20.51
N GLY A 76 -15.50 6.23 -19.99
CA GLY A 76 -16.38 6.75 -18.92
C GLY A 76 -16.09 6.23 -17.51
N LYS A 77 -15.13 5.31 -17.33
CA LYS A 77 -14.78 4.72 -16.03
C LYS A 77 -13.43 5.23 -15.54
N LEU A 78 -13.31 5.39 -14.21
CA LEU A 78 -12.03 5.64 -13.56
C LEU A 78 -11.15 4.37 -13.66
N ILE A 79 -9.90 4.55 -14.02
CA ILE A 79 -8.86 3.52 -14.12
C ILE A 79 -7.53 4.06 -13.55
N CYS A 80 -6.53 3.20 -13.42
CA CYS A 80 -5.22 3.52 -12.82
C CYS A 80 -5.37 3.95 -11.35
N GLY A 81 -4.57 4.92 -10.88
CA GLY A 81 -4.64 5.36 -9.48
C GLY A 81 -3.95 4.44 -8.48
N SER A 82 -3.11 3.50 -8.91
CA SER A 82 -2.50 2.51 -8.02
C SER A 82 -1.71 3.13 -6.87
N LEU A 83 -1.68 2.44 -5.74
CA LEU A 83 -0.89 2.79 -4.56
C LEU A 83 0.38 1.95 -4.56
N LEU A 84 1.51 2.52 -4.17
CA LEU A 84 2.77 1.81 -4.03
C LEU A 84 3.42 2.15 -2.69
N GLU A 85 3.68 1.11 -1.91
CA GLU A 85 4.34 1.18 -0.60
C GLU A 85 5.71 0.51 -0.67
N LEU A 86 6.71 1.11 -0.02
CA LEU A 86 8.07 0.62 0.03
C LEU A 86 8.29 -0.29 1.23
N LYS A 87 8.84 -1.49 0.99
CA LYS A 87 9.23 -2.45 2.05
C LYS A 87 10.68 -2.84 1.90
N ASP A 88 11.54 -2.11 2.61
CA ASP A 88 13.00 -2.28 2.55
C ASP A 88 13.51 -3.06 3.76
N SER A 89 14.20 -4.17 3.54
CA SER A 89 14.74 -5.01 4.60
C SER A 89 16.18 -5.40 4.33
N LYS A 90 17.04 -5.27 5.35
CA LYS A 90 18.41 -5.81 5.34
C LYS A 90 18.43 -7.34 5.48
N GLY A 91 17.35 -7.92 6.03
CA GLY A 91 17.18 -9.35 6.23
C GLY A 91 16.46 -10.03 5.06
N GLY A 92 16.21 -11.33 5.20
CA GLY A 92 15.45 -12.12 4.21
C GLY A 92 13.92 -11.96 4.31
N SER A 93 13.43 -11.28 5.34
CA SER A 93 12.00 -11.07 5.59
C SER A 93 11.51 -9.72 5.07
N VAL A 94 10.23 -9.66 4.67
CA VAL A 94 9.55 -8.40 4.33
C VAL A 94 9.48 -7.50 5.56
N ALA A 95 9.72 -6.20 5.38
CA ALA A 95 9.52 -5.22 6.45
C ALA A 95 8.05 -5.14 6.86
N SER A 96 7.77 -4.81 8.12
CA SER A 96 6.40 -4.74 8.65
C SER A 96 5.54 -3.67 7.96
N PHE A 97 4.22 -3.93 7.94
CA PHE A 97 3.22 -2.95 7.52
C PHE A 97 2.76 -2.14 8.73
N ASN A 98 3.46 -1.05 9.01
CA ASN A 98 3.26 -0.25 10.22
C ASN A 98 2.03 0.66 10.18
N SER A 99 1.50 0.92 8.98
CA SER A 99 0.45 1.91 8.76
C SER A 99 -0.90 1.29 8.39
N THR A 100 -0.92 0.09 7.80
CA THR A 100 -2.15 -0.51 7.28
C THR A 100 -2.02 -2.01 7.09
N LEU A 101 -3.14 -2.73 7.12
CA LEU A 101 -3.21 -4.12 6.68
C LEU A 101 -2.99 -4.18 5.17
N PRO A 102 -2.13 -5.09 4.66
CA PRO A 102 -1.97 -5.22 3.23
C PRO A 102 -3.24 -5.83 2.62
N THR A 103 -3.79 -5.16 1.60
CA THR A 103 -4.97 -5.61 0.85
C THR A 103 -4.77 -5.32 -0.62
N LYS A 104 -5.52 -6.00 -1.48
CA LYS A 104 -5.53 -5.82 -2.92
C LYS A 104 -5.98 -4.42 -3.34
N TYR A 105 -7.02 -3.90 -2.68
CA TYR A 105 -7.60 -2.60 -2.99
C TYR A 105 -7.73 -1.71 -1.75
N LYS A 106 -7.59 -0.40 -1.98
CA LYS A 106 -7.94 0.67 -1.04
C LYS A 106 -8.48 1.87 -1.81
N ASN A 107 -9.20 2.75 -1.13
CA ASN A 107 -9.69 4.01 -1.71
C ASN A 107 -9.19 5.22 -0.88
N LEU A 108 -9.45 6.44 -1.35
CA LEU A 108 -8.95 7.65 -0.67
C LEU A 108 -9.64 7.91 0.68
N GLU A 109 -10.88 7.45 0.86
CA GLU A 109 -11.58 7.57 2.15
C GLU A 109 -10.91 6.71 3.23
N GLU A 110 -10.60 5.46 2.88
CA GLU A 110 -9.85 4.55 3.75
C GLU A 110 -8.46 5.09 4.07
N ILE A 111 -7.76 5.67 3.08
CA ILE A 111 -6.44 6.27 3.28
C ILE A 111 -6.47 7.45 4.26
N ASP A 112 -7.47 8.33 4.14
CA ASP A 112 -7.61 9.48 5.04
C ASP A 112 -7.80 9.03 6.49
N VAL A 113 -8.57 7.96 6.68
CA VAL A 113 -8.79 7.31 7.99
C VAL A 113 -7.51 6.71 8.54
N ILE A 114 -6.80 5.91 7.74
CA ILE A 114 -5.54 5.26 8.13
C ILE A 114 -4.55 6.32 8.63
N ASN A 115 -4.37 7.38 7.85
CA ASN A 115 -3.47 8.47 8.17
C ASN A 115 -4.01 9.38 9.31
N GLY A 116 -5.32 9.37 9.55
CA GLY A 116 -6.02 10.28 10.46
C GLY A 116 -6.01 11.74 9.97
N LYS A 117 -5.71 11.98 8.69
CA LYS A 117 -5.58 13.28 8.02
C LYS A 117 -5.84 13.10 6.53
N ASN A 118 -6.27 14.15 5.84
CA ASN A 118 -6.65 14.11 4.42
C ASN A 118 -5.58 14.65 3.45
N LEU A 119 -4.31 14.66 3.83
CA LEU A 119 -3.26 15.27 3.00
C LEU A 119 -3.08 14.53 1.67
N VAL A 120 -3.08 13.19 1.70
CA VAL A 120 -2.94 12.35 0.50
C VAL A 120 -4.08 12.62 -0.47
N SER A 121 -5.34 12.48 -0.03
CA SER A 121 -6.50 12.70 -0.89
C SER A 121 -6.56 14.12 -1.42
N ARG A 122 -6.20 15.12 -0.60
CA ARG A 122 -6.16 16.53 -1.01
C ARG A 122 -5.11 16.78 -2.10
N ILE A 123 -3.88 16.27 -1.95
CA ILE A 123 -2.84 16.43 -2.97
C ILE A 123 -3.23 15.68 -4.25
N ALA A 124 -3.74 14.45 -4.12
CA ALA A 124 -4.21 13.68 -5.26
C ALA A 124 -5.30 14.43 -6.04
N SER A 125 -6.30 15.00 -5.35
CA SER A 125 -7.34 15.82 -5.98
C SER A 125 -6.80 17.05 -6.72
N ILE A 126 -5.72 17.66 -6.22
CA ILE A 126 -5.07 18.79 -6.91
C ILE A 126 -4.42 18.33 -8.21
N ILE A 127 -3.76 17.17 -8.20
CA ILE A 127 -3.00 16.66 -9.34
C ILE A 127 -3.90 16.01 -10.39
N ASP A 128 -4.90 15.25 -9.97
CA ASP A 128 -5.88 14.59 -10.85
C ASP A 128 -6.94 15.58 -11.38
N GLY A 129 -6.99 16.81 -10.84
CA GLY A 129 -7.72 17.95 -11.40
C GLY A 129 -9.20 17.66 -11.61
N ASP A 130 -9.64 17.72 -12.88
CA ASP A 130 -11.04 17.58 -13.32
C ASP A 130 -11.67 16.23 -12.99
N LEU A 131 -10.87 15.21 -12.68
CA LEU A 131 -11.39 13.92 -12.23
C LEU A 131 -11.83 13.94 -10.77
N SER A 132 -11.25 14.83 -9.95
CA SER A 132 -11.50 14.85 -8.50
C SER A 132 -12.94 15.17 -8.07
N PRO A 133 -13.73 16.01 -8.80
CA PRO A 133 -15.13 16.26 -8.49
C PRO A 133 -16.07 15.16 -8.98
N GLU A 134 -15.59 14.19 -9.77
CA GLU A 134 -16.45 13.13 -10.29
C GLU A 134 -17.00 12.26 -9.15
N ASN A 135 -18.27 11.88 -9.27
CA ASN A 135 -18.91 11.02 -8.28
C ASN A 135 -18.18 9.68 -8.19
N GLY A 136 -17.82 9.27 -6.98
CA GLY A 136 -17.06 8.04 -6.73
C GLY A 136 -15.54 8.16 -6.84
N TYR A 137 -14.94 9.31 -7.17
CA TYR A 137 -13.47 9.46 -7.23
C TYR A 137 -12.76 9.07 -5.92
N ARG A 138 -13.34 9.47 -4.78
CA ARG A 138 -12.79 9.15 -3.46
C ARG A 138 -12.93 7.67 -3.10
N ASN A 139 -14.00 7.03 -3.57
CA ASN A 139 -14.38 5.66 -3.21
C ASN A 139 -13.88 4.64 -4.25
N PHE A 140 -13.35 5.13 -5.37
CA PHE A 140 -12.73 4.34 -6.41
C PHE A 140 -11.64 3.44 -5.85
N GLU A 141 -11.79 2.13 -6.05
CA GLU A 141 -10.85 1.12 -5.61
C GLU A 141 -9.56 1.18 -6.43
N ARG A 142 -8.46 1.43 -5.74
CA ARG A 142 -7.13 1.53 -6.29
C ARG A 142 -6.34 0.30 -5.90
N ARG A 143 -5.72 -0.36 -6.89
CA ARG A 143 -4.83 -1.51 -6.61
C ARG A 143 -3.66 -1.07 -5.74
N CYS A 144 -3.38 -1.83 -4.70
CA CYS A 144 -2.19 -1.65 -3.88
C CYS A 144 -1.06 -2.52 -4.43
N PHE A 145 0.13 -1.96 -4.50
CA PHE A 145 1.36 -2.65 -4.78
C PHE A 145 2.37 -2.40 -3.67
N TYR A 146 3.27 -3.36 -3.51
CA TYR A 146 4.34 -3.29 -2.52
C TYR A 146 5.68 -3.50 -3.23
N LEU A 147 6.56 -2.51 -3.19
CA LEU A 147 7.94 -2.66 -3.65
C LEU A 147 8.77 -3.23 -2.50
N VAL A 148 8.92 -4.55 -2.52
CA VAL A 148 9.65 -5.33 -1.52
C VAL A 148 11.10 -5.49 -1.95
N ARG A 149 12.04 -5.10 -1.09
CA ARG A 149 13.45 -5.47 -1.21
C ARG A 149 13.90 -6.20 0.05
N THR A 150 14.47 -7.38 -0.14
CA THR A 150 15.14 -8.13 0.92
C THR A 150 16.63 -8.18 0.67
N HIS A 151 17.40 -8.47 1.72
CA HIS A 151 18.86 -8.48 1.69
C HIS A 151 19.47 -7.16 1.18
N ALA A 152 18.85 -6.03 1.54
CA ALA A 152 19.35 -4.71 1.17
C ALA A 152 20.82 -4.52 1.59
N GLY A 153 21.67 -4.18 0.62
CA GLY A 153 23.12 -4.02 0.80
C GLY A 153 23.95 -5.31 0.65
N LYS A 154 23.34 -6.42 0.23
CA LYS A 154 24.04 -7.65 -0.16
C LYS A 154 23.83 -7.91 -1.64
N ASP A 155 24.78 -7.46 -2.46
CA ASP A 155 24.65 -7.42 -3.92
C ASP A 155 24.45 -8.82 -4.54
N ASP A 156 24.95 -9.87 -3.90
CA ASP A 156 24.80 -11.26 -4.32
C ASP A 156 23.43 -11.86 -3.99
N LYS A 157 22.72 -11.33 -3.00
CA LYS A 157 21.46 -11.91 -2.46
C LYS A 157 20.24 -11.05 -2.62
N VAL A 158 20.41 -9.81 -3.09
CA VAL A 158 19.32 -8.85 -3.20
C VAL A 158 18.23 -9.40 -4.11
N LYS A 159 16.98 -9.29 -3.64
CA LYS A 159 15.79 -9.56 -4.44
C LYS A 159 14.88 -8.35 -4.31
N VAL A 160 14.34 -7.89 -5.44
CA VAL A 160 13.41 -6.78 -5.50
C VAL A 160 12.16 -7.23 -6.21
N SER A 161 10.99 -7.04 -5.61
CA SER A 161 9.72 -7.42 -6.21
C SER A 161 8.68 -6.33 -6.06
N VAL A 162 7.99 -5.99 -7.15
CA VAL A 162 6.70 -5.30 -7.08
C VAL A 162 5.63 -6.37 -6.94
N VAL A 163 4.93 -6.37 -5.83
CA VAL A 163 3.97 -7.41 -5.45
C VAL A 163 2.57 -6.82 -5.44
N ASP A 164 1.62 -7.42 -6.17
CA ASP A 164 0.19 -7.08 -6.08
C ASP A 164 -0.30 -7.35 -4.64
N GLY A 165 -1.09 -6.42 -4.08
CA GLY A 165 -1.57 -6.52 -2.72
C GLY A 165 -2.43 -7.75 -2.45
N SER A 166 -3.00 -8.37 -3.50
CA SER A 166 -3.66 -9.66 -3.40
C SER A 166 -2.76 -10.71 -2.73
N PHE A 167 -1.45 -10.71 -3.01
CA PHE A 167 -0.50 -11.72 -2.50
C PHE A 167 -0.55 -11.85 -0.97
N PHE A 168 -0.75 -10.74 -0.26
CA PHE A 168 -0.81 -10.69 1.20
C PHE A 168 -2.24 -10.85 1.74
N GLU A 169 -3.27 -10.60 0.93
CA GLU A 169 -4.67 -10.67 1.33
C GLU A 169 -5.23 -12.09 1.19
N THR A 170 -4.76 -13.00 2.03
CA THR A 170 -5.19 -14.41 2.01
C THR A 170 -6.58 -14.63 2.63
N VAL A 171 -7.03 -13.66 3.42
CA VAL A 171 -8.29 -13.67 4.18
C VAL A 171 -8.84 -12.24 4.12
N PRO A 172 -10.17 -12.04 4.00
CA PRO A 172 -10.75 -10.70 3.99
C PRO A 172 -10.32 -9.89 5.21
N LYS A 173 -10.00 -8.61 4.99
CA LYS A 173 -9.59 -7.65 6.03
C LYS A 173 -10.49 -7.71 7.27
N ASP A 174 -11.80 -7.69 7.04
CA ASP A 174 -12.81 -7.70 8.08
C ASP A 174 -12.71 -8.93 8.98
N HIS A 175 -12.44 -10.10 8.37
CA HIS A 175 -12.26 -11.35 9.10
C HIS A 175 -10.96 -11.37 9.91
N LEU A 176 -9.87 -10.82 9.35
CA LEU A 176 -8.59 -10.70 10.06
C LEU A 176 -8.72 -9.86 11.34
N ILE A 177 -9.45 -8.74 11.26
CA ILE A 177 -9.62 -7.81 12.39
C ILE A 177 -10.32 -8.50 13.56
N TYR A 178 -11.49 -9.10 13.35
CA TYR A 178 -12.23 -9.67 14.48
C TYR A 178 -11.57 -10.93 15.03
N GLN A 179 -10.94 -11.76 14.17
CA GLN A 179 -10.18 -12.92 14.63
C GLN A 179 -8.97 -12.51 15.49
N MET A 180 -8.31 -11.39 15.16
CA MET A 180 -7.26 -10.83 16.01
C MET A 180 -7.79 -10.52 17.42
N PHE A 181 -8.93 -9.83 17.54
CA PHE A 181 -9.54 -9.55 18.84
C PHE A 181 -9.96 -10.82 19.59
N LEU A 182 -10.54 -11.79 18.88
CA LEU A 182 -10.96 -13.07 19.45
C LEU A 182 -9.75 -13.86 19.99
N ASN A 183 -8.64 -13.86 19.27
CA ASN A 183 -7.40 -14.51 19.70
C ASN A 183 -6.78 -13.82 20.92
N ILE A 184 -6.78 -12.48 20.96
CA ILE A 184 -6.35 -11.71 22.14
C ILE A 184 -7.20 -12.09 23.36
N LEU A 185 -8.52 -12.13 23.20
CA LEU A 185 -9.44 -12.53 24.27
C LEU A 185 -9.17 -13.96 24.75
N ARG A 186 -9.09 -14.93 23.83
CA ARG A 186 -8.80 -16.34 24.14
C ARG A 186 -7.50 -16.49 24.94
N THR A 187 -6.44 -15.80 24.52
CA THR A 187 -5.14 -15.80 25.20
C THR A 187 -5.24 -15.24 26.63
N HIS A 188 -6.03 -14.18 26.84
CA HIS A 188 -6.26 -13.64 28.18
C HIS A 188 -7.06 -14.59 29.08
N LEU A 189 -8.07 -15.26 28.54
CA LEU A 189 -8.89 -16.23 29.28
C LEU A 189 -8.04 -17.44 29.71
N GLU A 190 -7.23 -17.96 28.80
CA GLU A 190 -6.30 -19.06 29.07
C GLU A 190 -5.30 -18.66 30.16
N LYS A 191 -4.62 -17.51 30.01
CA LYS A 191 -3.62 -17.03 30.96
C LYS A 191 -4.20 -16.75 32.37
N ARG A 192 -5.49 -16.43 32.46
CA ARG A 192 -6.18 -16.17 33.74
C ARG A 192 -6.96 -17.38 34.23
N GLU A 193 -6.89 -18.52 33.54
CA GLU A 193 -7.63 -19.74 33.85
C GLU A 193 -9.16 -19.52 33.96
N ILE A 194 -9.69 -18.54 33.23
CA ILE A 194 -11.12 -18.22 33.24
C ILE A 194 -11.82 -19.17 32.28
N LYS A 195 -12.66 -20.04 32.82
CA LYS A 195 -13.53 -20.92 32.03
C LYS A 195 -14.78 -20.17 31.59
N ILE A 196 -15.06 -20.19 30.30
CA ILE A 196 -16.31 -19.72 29.72
C ILE A 196 -16.91 -20.84 28.87
N SER A 197 -18.25 -20.89 28.80
CA SER A 197 -18.93 -21.92 28.01
C SER A 197 -18.70 -21.69 26.50
N SER A 198 -18.77 -22.77 25.73
CA SER A 198 -18.72 -22.72 24.27
C SER A 198 -19.82 -21.83 23.69
N ASP A 199 -21.02 -21.84 24.27
CA ASP A 199 -22.13 -21.00 23.83
C ASP A 199 -21.84 -19.51 24.00
N THR A 200 -21.26 -19.12 25.15
CA THR A 200 -20.85 -17.73 25.38
C THR A 200 -19.72 -17.32 24.42
N LEU A 201 -18.75 -18.20 24.17
CA LEU A 201 -17.70 -17.93 23.16
C LEU A 201 -18.27 -17.68 21.77
N ASN A 202 -19.23 -18.51 21.33
CA ASN A 202 -19.88 -18.36 20.03
C ASN A 202 -20.65 -17.04 19.93
N GLN A 203 -21.32 -16.62 21.01
CA GLN A 203 -21.99 -15.31 21.06
C GLN A 203 -20.99 -14.15 20.96
N ILE A 204 -19.86 -14.24 21.65
CA ILE A 204 -18.80 -13.23 21.59
C ILE A 204 -18.18 -13.17 20.19
N GLU A 205 -17.88 -14.31 19.58
CA GLU A 205 -17.37 -14.37 18.21
C GLU A 205 -18.34 -13.72 17.22
N LYS A 206 -19.63 -14.03 17.34
CA LYS A 206 -20.68 -13.38 16.54
C LYS A 206 -20.71 -11.86 16.75
N ALA A 207 -20.60 -11.39 17.99
CA ALA A 207 -20.58 -9.97 18.29
C ALA A 207 -19.33 -9.27 17.71
N LEU A 208 -18.14 -9.88 17.86
CA LEU A 208 -16.89 -9.37 17.32
C LEU A 208 -16.89 -9.34 15.78
N SER A 209 -17.63 -10.25 15.12
CA SER A 209 -17.74 -10.27 13.65
C SER A 209 -18.35 -8.99 13.05
N TYR A 210 -18.98 -8.13 13.86
CA TYR A 210 -19.46 -6.80 13.46
C TYR A 210 -18.42 -5.69 13.68
N VAL A 211 -17.29 -5.98 14.34
CA VAL A 211 -16.19 -5.03 14.58
C VAL A 211 -15.21 -5.11 13.42
N THR A 212 -15.63 -4.61 12.26
CA THR A 212 -14.88 -4.71 11.00
C THR A 212 -14.45 -3.34 10.47
N ASP A 213 -15.15 -2.28 10.86
CA ASP A 213 -14.90 -0.93 10.37
C ASP A 213 -13.59 -0.36 10.94
N GLN A 214 -12.55 -0.41 10.10
CA GLN A 214 -11.24 0.15 10.42
C GLN A 214 -11.29 1.66 10.72
N THR A 215 -12.29 2.38 10.21
CA THR A 215 -12.48 3.81 10.49
C THR A 215 -12.86 4.05 11.94
N ILE A 216 -13.73 3.21 12.49
CA ILE A 216 -14.12 3.26 13.89
C ILE A 216 -12.97 2.78 14.78
N ILE A 217 -12.31 1.68 14.41
CA ILE A 217 -11.22 1.08 15.18
C ILE A 217 -10.01 2.02 15.27
N ALA A 218 -9.64 2.63 14.15
CA ALA A 218 -8.48 3.52 14.07
C ALA A 218 -8.79 4.95 14.54
N ALA A 219 -10.04 5.28 14.90
CA ALA A 219 -10.37 6.58 15.47
C ALA A 219 -9.82 6.72 16.91
N SER A 220 -9.56 7.96 17.32
CA SER A 220 -9.26 8.24 18.73
C SER A 220 -10.50 8.02 19.59
N GLN A 221 -10.40 7.16 20.59
CA GLN A 221 -11.50 6.80 21.47
C GLN A 221 -11.57 7.75 22.65
N ILE A 222 -12.78 8.20 22.99
CA ILE A 222 -13.03 8.98 24.20
C ILE A 222 -13.48 8.01 25.28
N ILE A 223 -12.67 7.88 26.33
CA ILE A 223 -13.00 7.08 27.50
C ILE A 223 -13.35 8.04 28.63
N GLU A 224 -14.54 7.89 29.19
CA GLU A 224 -14.99 8.74 30.31
C GLU A 224 -13.98 8.67 31.46
N LYS A 225 -13.65 9.82 32.07
CA LYS A 225 -12.68 9.97 33.16
C LYS A 225 -11.22 9.66 32.80
N ALA A 226 -10.90 9.32 31.54
CA ALA A 226 -9.52 9.22 31.08
C ALA A 226 -8.98 10.61 30.69
N SER A 227 -7.77 10.94 31.15
CA SER A 227 -7.02 12.13 30.69
C SER A 227 -6.34 11.91 29.32
N VAL A 228 -6.48 10.72 28.74
CA VAL A 228 -5.89 10.32 27.47
C VAL A 228 -6.95 9.77 26.52
N ARG A 229 -6.73 9.92 25.21
CA ARG A 229 -7.59 9.36 24.16
C ARG A 229 -6.83 8.26 23.40
N PRO A 230 -7.01 6.98 23.76
CA PRO A 230 -6.30 5.90 23.08
C PRO A 230 -6.76 5.79 21.62
N ARG A 231 -5.84 5.36 20.74
CA ARG A 231 -6.11 5.08 19.33
C ARG A 231 -5.48 3.72 19.01
N LEU A 232 -6.25 2.82 18.39
CA LEU A 232 -5.70 1.55 17.94
C LEU A 232 -5.08 1.70 16.55
N ARG A 233 -3.89 1.14 16.36
CA ARG A 233 -3.28 0.93 15.04
C ARG A 233 -2.98 -0.54 14.89
N ILE A 234 -3.32 -1.09 13.73
CA ILE A 234 -3.01 -2.49 13.41
C ILE A 234 -1.73 -2.48 12.59
N MET A 235 -0.69 -3.13 13.11
CA MET A 235 0.53 -3.43 12.38
C MET A 235 0.48 -4.89 11.94
N ALA A 236 0.89 -5.18 10.71
CA ALA A 236 0.98 -6.54 10.20
C ALA A 236 2.42 -6.93 9.91
N GLU A 237 2.76 -8.16 10.28
CA GLU A 237 3.99 -8.83 9.91
C GLU A 237 3.68 -9.98 8.97
N VAL A 238 4.62 -10.25 8.08
CA VAL A 238 4.47 -11.28 7.05
C VAL A 238 5.04 -12.59 7.59
N HIS A 239 4.19 -13.61 7.68
CA HIS A 239 4.66 -14.98 7.89
C HIS A 239 5.55 -15.43 6.72
N SER A 240 6.40 -16.43 6.94
CA SER A 240 7.32 -16.94 5.91
C SER A 240 6.64 -17.29 4.58
N GLU A 241 5.44 -17.86 4.62
CA GLU A 241 4.65 -18.20 3.43
C GLU A 241 4.11 -16.97 2.69
N GLY A 242 3.90 -15.85 3.38
CA GLY A 242 3.52 -14.58 2.74
C GLY A 242 4.71 -13.77 2.26
N ASN A 243 5.94 -14.25 2.45
CA ASN A 243 7.15 -13.57 2.00
C ASN A 243 7.53 -14.08 0.60
N PRO A 244 7.43 -13.26 -0.45
CA PRO A 244 7.73 -13.68 -1.82
C PRO A 244 9.19 -14.09 -2.02
N HIS A 245 10.11 -13.65 -1.15
CA HIS A 245 11.53 -13.97 -1.24
C HIS A 245 11.97 -15.12 -0.34
N SER A 246 11.02 -15.79 0.31
CA SER A 246 11.30 -16.93 1.20
C SER A 246 11.65 -18.20 0.43
N SER A 247 12.09 -19.23 1.16
CA SER A 247 12.32 -20.56 0.63
C SER A 247 11.05 -21.29 0.16
N PHE A 248 9.85 -20.73 0.38
CA PHE A 248 8.61 -21.27 -0.18
C PHE A 248 8.47 -21.00 -1.68
N TYR A 249 9.23 -20.04 -2.21
CA TYR A 249 9.20 -19.64 -3.62
C TYR A 249 10.63 -19.66 -4.20
N PRO A 250 11.29 -20.84 -4.24
CA PRO A 250 12.69 -20.97 -4.67
C PRO A 250 12.94 -20.55 -6.12
N GLU A 251 11.90 -20.48 -6.95
CA GLU A 251 11.94 -20.06 -8.34
C GLU A 251 12.33 -18.59 -8.51
N ILE A 252 12.02 -17.75 -7.50
CA ILE A 252 12.42 -16.35 -7.47
C ILE A 252 13.90 -16.27 -7.09
N SER A 253 14.75 -15.99 -8.07
CA SER A 253 16.19 -16.05 -7.93
C SER A 253 16.74 -14.86 -7.14
N GLU A 254 17.94 -15.02 -6.60
CA GLU A 254 18.75 -13.87 -6.17
C GLU A 254 19.12 -13.00 -7.38
N ARG A 255 19.51 -11.75 -7.13
CA ARG A 255 19.85 -10.75 -8.15
C ARG A 255 18.75 -10.58 -9.21
N SER A 256 17.54 -10.39 -8.72
CA SER A 256 16.35 -10.28 -9.56
C SER A 256 15.51 -9.05 -9.24
N ILE A 257 14.84 -8.56 -10.29
CA ILE A 257 13.70 -7.65 -10.21
C ILE A 257 12.48 -8.42 -10.70
N ASN A 258 11.42 -8.45 -9.91
CA ASN A 258 10.22 -9.23 -10.21
C ASN A 258 8.97 -8.36 -10.20
N LEU A 259 8.02 -8.70 -11.07
CA LEU A 259 6.62 -8.31 -10.92
C LEU A 259 5.83 -9.56 -10.58
N ILE A 260 5.14 -9.55 -9.45
CA ILE A 260 4.33 -10.68 -8.96
C ILE A 260 2.87 -10.22 -8.95
N ILE A 261 2.03 -10.88 -9.76
CA ILE A 261 0.61 -10.58 -9.86
C ILE A 261 -0.22 -11.85 -9.71
N GLU A 262 -1.44 -11.72 -9.18
CA GLU A 262 -2.41 -12.82 -9.16
C GLU A 262 -2.68 -13.34 -10.58
N ALA A 263 -2.65 -14.67 -10.75
CA ALA A 263 -2.97 -15.31 -12.02
C ALA A 263 -4.39 -14.94 -12.46
N SER A 264 -4.55 -14.56 -13.72
CA SER A 264 -5.83 -14.10 -14.25
C SER A 264 -5.85 -14.16 -15.77
N SER A 265 -7.04 -14.05 -16.38
CA SER A 265 -7.21 -14.01 -17.84
C SER A 265 -6.47 -12.87 -18.57
N TYR A 266 -5.84 -11.94 -17.85
CA TYR A 266 -5.05 -10.85 -18.44
C TYR A 266 -3.55 -11.18 -18.55
N GLU A 267 -3.10 -12.30 -17.97
CA GLU A 267 -1.68 -12.66 -17.92
C GLU A 267 -1.03 -12.74 -19.29
N GLU A 268 -1.70 -13.33 -20.29
CA GLU A 268 -1.16 -13.42 -21.66
C GLU A 268 -0.94 -12.03 -22.29
N LYS A 269 -1.86 -11.09 -22.02
CA LYS A 269 -1.74 -9.71 -22.52
C LYS A 269 -0.57 -9.00 -21.85
N PHE A 270 -0.40 -9.18 -20.53
CA PHE A 270 0.73 -8.63 -19.80
C PHE A 270 2.05 -9.24 -20.26
N ALA A 271 2.12 -10.56 -20.38
CA ALA A 271 3.28 -11.29 -20.87
C ALA A 271 3.72 -10.80 -22.23
N LYS A 272 2.78 -10.63 -23.17
CA LYS A 272 3.08 -10.07 -24.49
C LYS A 272 3.66 -8.66 -24.40
N VAL A 273 3.04 -7.76 -23.62
CA VAL A 273 3.51 -6.37 -23.48
C VAL A 273 4.87 -6.28 -22.80
N ILE A 274 5.11 -7.08 -21.76
CA ILE A 274 6.37 -7.07 -21.01
C ILE A 274 7.48 -7.68 -21.85
N SER A 275 7.25 -8.84 -22.47
CA SER A 275 8.26 -9.52 -23.32
C SER A 275 8.67 -8.69 -24.54
N GLN A 276 7.76 -7.85 -25.06
CA GLN A 276 8.10 -6.89 -26.12
C GLN A 276 9.06 -5.78 -25.66
N LYS A 277 9.05 -5.43 -24.36
CA LYS A 277 9.90 -4.38 -23.79
C LYS A 277 11.16 -4.92 -23.13
N ILE A 278 11.09 -6.15 -22.62
CA ILE A 278 12.16 -6.85 -21.92
C ILE A 278 12.18 -8.29 -22.46
N PRO A 279 12.84 -8.54 -23.61
CA PRO A 279 12.86 -9.86 -24.25
C PRO A 279 13.46 -10.96 -23.38
N GLU A 280 14.35 -10.60 -22.45
CA GLU A 280 15.04 -11.51 -21.53
C GLU A 280 14.23 -11.82 -20.26
N ILE A 281 12.95 -11.42 -20.20
CA ILE A 281 12.10 -11.65 -19.04
C ILE A 281 11.76 -13.15 -18.91
N ASP A 282 12.07 -13.74 -17.76
CA ASP A 282 11.60 -15.08 -17.40
C ASP A 282 10.16 -14.96 -16.88
N ILE A 283 9.25 -15.79 -17.39
CA ILE A 283 7.85 -15.82 -16.95
C ILE A 283 7.53 -17.22 -16.42
N PHE A 284 7.07 -17.29 -15.18
CA PHE A 284 6.69 -18.55 -14.53
C PHE A 284 5.60 -18.31 -13.50
N THR A 285 4.99 -19.39 -13.01
CA THR A 285 3.94 -19.35 -11.98
C THR A 285 4.50 -19.87 -10.67
N ILE A 286 4.11 -19.25 -9.57
CA ILE A 286 4.32 -19.77 -8.21
C ILE A 286 2.96 -20.05 -7.56
N HIS A 287 2.90 -21.07 -6.70
CA HIS A 287 1.70 -21.42 -5.96
C HIS A 287 1.79 -20.90 -4.53
N HIS A 288 1.07 -19.82 -4.23
CA HIS A 288 1.01 -19.26 -2.88
C HIS A 288 0.24 -20.20 -1.96
N LYS A 289 0.87 -20.62 -0.85
CA LYS A 289 0.35 -21.64 0.09
C LYS A 289 -1.10 -21.42 0.55
N ARG A 290 -1.55 -20.16 0.59
CA ARG A 290 -2.88 -19.75 1.06
C ARG A 290 -3.67 -18.92 0.07
N ASN A 291 -3.18 -18.72 -1.15
CA ASN A 291 -3.72 -17.70 -2.05
C ASN A 291 -3.60 -18.05 -3.54
N GLY A 292 -3.57 -19.33 -3.87
CA GLY A 292 -3.59 -19.80 -5.25
C GLY A 292 -2.37 -19.35 -6.06
N GLU A 293 -2.56 -19.30 -7.38
CA GLU A 293 -1.48 -19.08 -8.34
C GLU A 293 -1.18 -17.60 -8.57
N HIS A 294 0.11 -17.31 -8.69
CA HIS A 294 0.61 -15.99 -9.04
C HIS A 294 1.61 -16.11 -10.18
N VAL A 295 1.52 -15.20 -11.14
CA VAL A 295 2.46 -15.09 -12.26
C VAL A 295 3.59 -14.17 -11.87
N VAL A 296 4.81 -14.62 -12.12
CA VAL A 296 6.05 -13.91 -11.85
C VAL A 296 6.70 -13.55 -13.19
N PHE A 297 7.00 -12.27 -13.37
CA PHE A 297 7.84 -11.76 -14.44
C PHE A 297 9.19 -11.36 -13.82
N GLN A 298 10.22 -12.15 -14.07
CA GLN A 298 11.53 -12.01 -13.44
C GLN A 298 12.59 -11.54 -14.45
N TYR A 299 13.32 -10.49 -14.08
CA TYR A 299 14.53 -10.06 -14.76
C TYR A 299 15.73 -10.26 -13.84
N LYS A 300 16.77 -10.95 -14.32
CA LYS A 300 18.02 -11.17 -13.56
C LYS A 300 19.10 -10.19 -14.00
N PHE A 301 19.94 -9.73 -13.06
CA PHE A 301 20.98 -8.73 -13.31
C PHE A 301 22.30 -9.04 -12.61
#